data_AF-A0A928FMZ2-F1
#
_entry.id   AF-A0A928FMZ2-F1
#
_cell.length_a   1.000
_cell.length_b   1.000
_cell.length_c   1.000
_cell.angle_alpha   90.00
_cell.angle_beta   90.00
_cell.angle_gamma   90.00
#
_symmetry.space_group_name_H-M   'P 1'
#
loop_
_entity.id
_entity.type
_entity.pdbx_description
1 polymer ?
#
loop_
_entity_poly.entity_id
_entity_poly.type
_entity_poly.pdbx_seq_one_letter_code
_entity_poly.pdbx_strand_id
1 'polypeptide(L)'
;MPILTESLEIIMMLCFGSSWPFNVVKSYKARTTKGKSLVFLCLVIVGYTAGIINKVITFDPTMFIKWLSLSVYCLNVIMVTIDLLLYIRNYRLDKLAALEKEN
;
A
#
# COMPACT_ATOMS: atom_id res chain seq x y z
N MET A 1 0.56 -26.91 9.84
CA MET A 1 1.94 -26.46 9.57
C MET A 1 1.99 -24.93 9.56
N PRO A 2 2.04 -24.26 10.72
CA PRO A 2 1.98 -22.80 10.81
C PRO A 2 3.13 -22.11 10.06
N ILE A 3 4.31 -22.75 10.01
CA ILE A 3 5.50 -22.20 9.34
C ILE A 3 5.29 -22.05 7.83
N LEU A 4 4.64 -23.02 7.18
CA LEU A 4 4.42 -23.00 5.73
C LEU A 4 3.44 -21.89 5.34
N THR A 5 2.33 -21.76 6.09
CA THR A 5 1.31 -20.72 5.84
C THR A 5 1.91 -19.32 5.96
N GLU A 6 2.66 -19.04 7.03
CA GLU A 6 3.29 -17.74 7.24
C GLU A 6 4.34 -17.44 6.15
N SER A 7 5.11 -18.44 5.72
CA SER A 7 6.10 -18.28 4.66
C SER A 7 5.46 -17.91 3.32
N LEU A 8 4.39 -18.59 2.93
CA LEU A 8 3.66 -18.30 1.70
C LEU A 8 3.00 -16.92 1.74
N GLU A 9 2.45 -16.54 2.89
CA GLU A 9 1.87 -15.21 3.09
C GLU A 9 2.93 -14.12 2.94
N ILE A 10 4.08 -14.25 3.60
CA ILE A 10 5.19 -13.30 3.47
C ILE A 10 5.64 -13.16 2.02
N ILE A 11 5.81 -14.27 1.29
CA ILE A 11 6.20 -14.24 -0.13
C ILE A 11 5.16 -13.48 -0.96
N MET A 12 3.88 -13.81 -0.80
CA MET A 12 2.79 -13.12 -1.50
C MET A 12 2.83 -11.61 -1.21
N MET A 13 3.01 -11.23 0.05
CA MET A 13 3.07 -9.83 0.45
C MET A 13 4.32 -9.10 -0.01
N LEU A 14 5.46 -9.77 -0.15
CA LEU A 14 6.68 -9.19 -0.72
C LEU A 14 6.51 -8.97 -2.23
N CYS A 15 5.96 -9.96 -2.94
CA CYS A 15 5.66 -9.83 -4.36
C CYS A 15 4.68 -8.68 -4.62
N PHE A 16 3.56 -8.67 -3.90
CA PHE A 16 2.59 -7.60 -4.02
C PHE A 16 3.13 -6.27 -3.49
N GLY A 17 3.91 -6.30 -2.42
CA GLY A 17 4.51 -5.12 -1.82
C GLY A 17 5.56 -4.44 -2.69
N SER A 18 6.25 -5.20 -3.53
CA SER A 18 7.16 -4.69 -4.55
C SER A 18 6.44 -3.85 -5.62
N SER A 19 5.13 -4.01 -5.81
CA SER A 19 4.37 -3.20 -6.77
C SER A 19 4.22 -1.73 -6.32
N TRP A 20 4.19 -1.48 -5.01
CA TRP A 20 4.05 -0.14 -4.43
C TRP A 20 5.21 0.81 -4.74
N PRO A 21 6.49 0.46 -4.56
CA PRO A 21 7.59 1.38 -4.88
C PRO A 21 7.62 1.75 -6.37
N PHE A 22 7.33 0.80 -7.27
CA PHE A 22 7.19 1.12 -8.70
C PHE A 22 6.02 2.09 -8.95
N ASN A 23 4.88 1.85 -8.29
CA ASN A 23 3.70 2.70 -8.44
C ASN A 23 3.92 4.12 -7.88
N VAL A 24 4.61 4.24 -6.74
CA VAL A 24 5.03 5.51 -6.09
C VAL A 24 5.95 6.30 -7.01
N VAL A 25 7.01 5.67 -7.55
CA VAL A 25 7.96 6.32 -8.47
C VAL A 25 7.23 6.80 -9.73
N LYS A 26 6.33 5.99 -10.29
CA LYS A 26 5.51 6.38 -11.43
C LYS A 26 4.57 7.53 -11.08
N SER A 27 3.93 7.50 -9.91
CA SER A 27 3.07 8.59 -9.38
C SER A 27 3.83 9.90 -9.31
N TYR A 28 5.03 9.86 -8.73
CA TYR A 28 5.87 11.03 -8.53
C TYR A 28 6.34 11.64 -9.85
N LYS A 29 6.74 10.81 -10.82
CA LYS A 29 7.20 11.28 -12.13
C LYS A 29 6.06 11.76 -13.03
N ALA A 30 4.90 11.09 -13.00
CA ALA A 30 3.78 11.43 -13.88
C ALA A 30 3.14 12.79 -13.56
N ARG A 31 3.17 13.22 -12.28
CA ARG A 31 2.53 14.47 -11.80
C ARG A 31 1.05 14.64 -12.19
N THR A 32 0.37 13.54 -12.47
CA THR A 32 -1.06 13.49 -12.79
C THR A 32 -1.68 12.24 -12.17
N THR A 33 -2.98 12.28 -11.94
CA THR A 33 -3.80 11.19 -11.40
C THR A 33 -4.43 10.32 -12.50
N LYS A 34 -4.26 10.70 -13.77
CA LYS A 34 -4.82 9.96 -14.91
C LYS A 34 -4.34 8.49 -14.91
N GLY A 35 -5.31 7.57 -14.92
CA GLY A 35 -5.06 6.13 -14.90
C GLY A 35 -4.82 5.51 -13.52
N LYS A 36 -4.93 6.27 -12.43
CA LYS A 36 -4.92 5.73 -11.05
C LYS A 36 -6.32 5.67 -10.46
N SER A 37 -6.65 4.54 -9.83
CA SER A 37 -7.92 4.33 -9.12
C SER A 37 -7.75 4.57 -7.61
N LEU A 38 -8.37 5.63 -7.09
CA LEU A 38 -8.41 5.91 -5.65
C LEU A 38 -9.16 4.82 -4.89
N VAL A 39 -10.24 4.29 -5.46
CA VAL A 39 -11.04 3.21 -4.85
C VAL A 39 -10.18 1.96 -4.64
N PHE A 40 -9.36 1.58 -5.63
CA PHE A 40 -8.43 0.46 -5.49
C PHE A 40 -7.46 0.69 -4.34
N LEU A 41 -6.90 1.89 -4.21
CA LEU A 41 -5.96 2.23 -3.15
C LEU A 41 -6.61 2.17 -1.76
N CYS A 42 -7.83 2.67 -1.62
CA CYS A 42 -8.61 2.58 -0.39
C CYS A 42 -8.93 1.12 -0.01
N LEU A 43 -9.34 0.29 -0.98
CA LEU A 43 -9.63 -1.13 -0.75
C LEU A 43 -8.40 -1.88 -0.25
N VAL A 44 -7.23 -1.58 -0.81
CA VAL A 44 -5.96 -2.16 -0.37
C VAL A 44 -5.63 -1.76 1.06
N ILE A 45 -5.79 -0.49 1.43
CA ILE A 45 -5.55 -0.02 2.80
C ILE A 45 -6.45 -0.80 3.78
N VAL A 46 -7.76 -0.88 3.47
CA VAL A 46 -8.73 -1.60 4.31
C VAL A 46 -8.35 -3.08 4.43
N GLY A 47 -7.99 -3.73 3.33
CA GLY A 47 -7.57 -5.13 3.32
C GLY A 47 -6.34 -5.38 4.19
N TYR A 48 -5.32 -4.52 4.11
CA TYR A 48 -4.15 -4.64 4.96
C TYR A 48 -4.44 -4.34 6.43
N THR A 49 -5.27 -3.35 6.73
CA THR A 49 -5.68 -3.07 8.12
C THR A 49 -6.40 -4.27 8.73
N ALA A 50 -7.29 -4.93 7.98
CA ALA A 50 -7.94 -6.15 8.43
C ALA A 50 -6.93 -7.30 8.67
N GLY A 51 -5.96 -7.47 7.77
CA GLY A 51 -4.87 -8.44 7.93
C GLY A 51 -4.01 -8.18 9.16
N ILE A 52 -3.65 -6.92 9.42
CA ILE A 52 -2.91 -6.50 10.63
C ILE A 52 -3.72 -6.81 11.89
N ILE A 53 -5.00 -6.45 11.92
CA ILE A 53 -5.88 -6.74 13.07
C ILE A 53 -5.90 -8.24 13.37
N ASN A 54 -6.08 -9.08 12.34
CA ASN A 54 -6.06 -10.53 12.50
C ASN A 54 -4.72 -11.04 13.04
N LYS A 55 -3.59 -10.51 12.54
CA LYS A 55 -2.25 -10.88 13.03
C LYS A 55 -1.98 -10.42 14.46
N VAL A 56 -2.52 -9.27 14.87
CA VAL A 56 -2.42 -8.77 16.25
C VAL A 56 -3.25 -9.64 17.20
N ILE A 57 -4.46 -10.05 16.80
CA ILE A 57 -5.32 -10.93 17.62
C ILE A 57 -4.71 -12.33 17.77
N THR A 58 -4.12 -12.86 16.69
CA THR A 58 -3.50 -14.20 16.67
C THR A 58 -1.99 -14.16 16.99
N PHE A 59 -1.52 -13.04 17.53
CA PHE A 59 -0.10 -12.79 17.71
C PHE A 59 0.50 -13.73 18.75
N ASP A 60 1.62 -14.35 18.39
CA ASP A 60 2.43 -15.13 19.31
C ASP A 60 3.85 -14.54 19.30
N PRO A 61 4.26 -13.88 20.39
CA PRO A 61 5.54 -13.17 20.45
C PRO A 61 6.75 -14.10 20.46
N THR A 62 6.57 -15.40 20.72
CA THR A 62 7.66 -16.38 20.78
C THR A 62 8.17 -16.78 19.40
N MET A 63 7.38 -16.53 18.34
CA MET A 63 7.71 -16.97 16.98
C MET A 63 8.18 -15.81 16.09
N PHE A 64 9.48 -15.79 15.77
CA PHE A 64 10.10 -14.74 14.94
C PHE A 64 9.39 -14.51 13.59
N ILE A 65 8.87 -15.56 12.94
CA ILE A 65 8.22 -15.42 11.63
C ILE A 65 6.94 -14.57 11.69
N LYS A 66 6.24 -14.54 12.83
CA LYS A 66 5.07 -13.67 13.04
C LYS A 66 5.46 -12.21 13.15
N TRP A 67 6.59 -11.91 13.80
CA TRP A 67 7.17 -10.56 13.81
C TRP A 67 7.55 -10.10 12.40
N LEU A 68 8.16 -10.98 11.61
CA LEU A 68 8.53 -10.69 10.22
C LEU A 68 7.28 -10.42 9.36
N SER A 69 6.27 -11.30 9.44
CA SER A 69 4.99 -11.16 8.74
C SER A 69 4.30 -9.83 9.07
N LEU A 70 4.18 -9.49 10.36
CA LEU A 70 3.61 -8.21 10.81
C LEU A 70 4.39 -7.00 10.28
N SER A 71 5.72 -7.07 10.27
CA SER A 71 6.58 -5.99 9.77
C SER A 71 6.37 -5.74 8.28
N VAL A 72 6.20 -6.81 7.48
CA VAL A 72 5.90 -6.72 6.04
C VAL A 72 4.51 -6.10 5.80
N TYR A 73 3.51 -6.41 6.63
CA TYR A 73 2.21 -5.72 6.60
C TYR A 73 2.32 -4.23 6.87
N CYS A 74 3.02 -3.84 7.94
CA CYS A 74 3.20 -2.44 8.30
C CYS A 74 3.88 -1.65 7.18
N LEU A 75 4.95 -2.22 6.62
CA LEU A 75 5.69 -1.62 5.50
C LEU A 75 4.82 -1.45 4.24
N ASN A 76 3.96 -2.43 3.94
CA ASN A 76 3.00 -2.31 2.84
C ASN A 76 2.00 -1.18 3.06
N VAL A 77 1.39 -1.08 4.24
CA VAL A 77 0.46 0.02 4.55
C VAL A 77 1.12 1.38 4.44
N ILE A 78 2.36 1.51 4.93
CA ILE A 78 3.13 2.76 4.82
C ILE A 78 3.34 3.14 3.35
N MET A 79 3.76 2.19 2.51
CA MET A 79 3.99 2.48 1.08
C MET A 79 2.71 2.84 0.33
N VAL A 80 1.62 2.14 0.59
CA VAL A 80 0.29 2.44 0.02
C VAL A 80 -0.18 3.82 0.47
N THR A 81 0.05 4.18 1.72
CA THR A 81 -0.28 5.50 2.27
C THR A 81 0.53 6.60 1.59
N ILE A 82 1.82 6.37 1.33
CA ILE A 82 2.66 7.31 0.57
C ILE A 82 2.12 7.50 -0.85
N ASP A 83 1.71 6.43 -1.53
CA ASP A 83 1.09 6.55 -2.87
C ASP A 83 -0.23 7.33 -2.82
N LEU A 84 -1.02 7.18 -1.74
CA LEU A 84 -2.26 7.93 -1.54
C LEU A 84 -1.99 9.43 -1.35
N LEU A 85 -0.97 9.79 -0.57
CA LEU A 85 -0.55 11.18 -0.39
C LEU A 85 -0.06 11.79 -1.72
N LEU A 86 0.69 11.03 -2.52
CA LEU A 86 1.10 11.46 -3.86
C LEU A 86 -0.09 11.59 -4.80
N TYR A 87 -1.09 10.71 -4.71
CA TYR A 87 -2.34 10.84 -5.46
C TYR A 87 -3.05 12.15 -5.12
N ILE A 88 -3.22 12.47 -3.83
CA ILE A 88 -3.85 13.73 -3.39
C ILE A 88 -3.07 14.95 -3.90
N ARG A 89 -1.73 14.90 -3.86
CA ARG A 89 -0.88 15.97 -4.41
C ARG A 89 -1.12 16.14 -5.91
N ASN A 90 -1.06 15.06 -6.67
CA ASN A 90 -1.25 15.10 -8.12
C ASN A 90 -2.68 15.52 -8.50
N TYR A 91 -3.68 15.16 -7.70
CA TYR A 91 -5.06 15.57 -7.90
C TYR A 91 -5.21 17.09 -7.83
N ARG A 92 -4.50 17.74 -6.89
CA ARG A 92 -4.45 19.21 -6.81
C ARG A 92 -3.78 19.82 -8.04
N LEU A 93 -2.70 19.22 -8.54
CA LEU A 93 -2.02 19.70 -9.75
C LEU A 93 -2.92 19.60 -10.99
N ASP A 94 -3.61 18.47 -11.16
CA ASP A 94 -4.56 18.28 -12.26
C ASP A 94 -5.72 19.30 -12.20
N LYS A 95 -6.23 19.60 -11.00
CA LYS A 95 -7.28 20.61 -10.81
C LYS A 95 -6.81 22.02 -11.18
N LEU A 96 -5.60 22.41 -10.77
CA LEU A 96 -5.03 23.71 -11.13
C LEU A 96 -4.83 23.85 -12.64
N ALA A 97 -4.28 22.81 -13.29
CA ALA A 97 -4.09 22.80 -14.73
C ALA A 97 -5.42 22.81 -15.53
N ALA A 98 -6.52 22.34 -14.94
CA ALA A 98 -7.85 22.45 -15.54
C ALA A 98 -8.39 23.88 -15.47
N LEU A 99 -8.19 24.58 -14.35
CA LEU A 99 -8.61 25.98 -14.17
C LEU A 99 -7.83 26.94 -15.08
N GLU A 100 -6.53 26.71 -15.29
CA GLU A 100 -5.71 27.51 -16.22
C GLU A 100 -6.14 27.37 -17.68
N LYS A 101 -6.85 26.29 -18.05
CA LYS A 101 -7.38 26.09 -19.41
C LYS A 101 -8.74 26.73 -19.64
N GLU A 102 -9.44 27.10 -18.56
CA GLU A 102 -10.78 27.69 -18.59
C GLU A 102 -10.74 29.23 -18.54
N ASN A 103 -9.63 29.81 -18.07
CA ASN A 103 -9.33 31.25 -18.10
C ASN A 103 -8.58 31.67 -19.37
#